data_AF-A0A840DGA9-F1
#
_entry.id   AF-A0A840DGA9-F1
#
_cell.length_a   1.000
_cell.length_b   1.000
_cell.length_c   1.000
_cell.angle_alpha   90.00
_cell.angle_beta   90.00
_cell.angle_gamma   90.00
#
_symmetry.space_group_name_H-M   'P 1'
#
loop_
_entity.id
_entity.type
_entity.pdbx_description
1 polymer ?
#
loop_
_entity_poly.entity_id
_entity_poly.type
_entity_poly.pdbx_seq_one_letter_code
_entity_poly.pdbx_strand_id
1 'polypeptide(L)'
;MTKQQRLEHELERVRQRLSRQAVLLRSGLGAARIEPLLQAEGLGRVIHNDINCSCDSSSVSCATCVQQVATPERQIWATVQAMQAVAQYAGAPLAWGCDSLATALNELLLLRKRRRVLLAGPKTSVTMIALLPLLAIGLGHLIGFNPTAVLLGQLGPLFLITGGFFLVIGTLWIRKLVAAAESAEQLIGFECELLVLALRGGLPLQRAARLVADEISNARCQWLSTDELAAKGDAGQATQLLATTGAGMTQLLLETAARKRRIAAESLEASAEKLGTRVLLPLGICILPAFVILGVIPVVISMFTGL
;
A
#
# COMPACT_ATOMS: atom_id res chain seq x y z
N MET A 1 -4.83 -3.53 17.72
CA MET A 1 -4.05 -3.50 16.46
C MET A 1 -4.58 -2.42 15.55
N THR A 2 -3.72 -1.69 14.85
CA THR A 2 -4.13 -0.77 13.76
C THR A 2 -4.50 -1.56 12.50
N LYS A 3 -5.22 -0.94 11.55
CA LYS A 3 -5.53 -1.58 10.25
C LYS A 3 -4.26 -2.06 9.51
N GLN A 4 -3.18 -1.27 9.58
CA GLN A 4 -1.87 -1.63 9.01
C GLN A 4 -1.24 -2.87 9.68
N GLN A 5 -1.29 -2.95 11.02
CA GLN A 5 -0.78 -4.13 11.76
C GLN A 5 -1.54 -5.41 11.43
N ARG A 6 -2.87 -5.32 11.23
CA ARG A 6 -3.69 -6.48 10.83
C ARG A 6 -3.27 -7.02 9.47
N LEU A 7 -3.08 -6.12 8.50
CA LEU A 7 -2.70 -6.49 7.15
C LEU A 7 -1.28 -7.08 7.08
N GLU A 8 -0.31 -6.54 7.81
CA GLU A 8 1.03 -7.15 7.91
C GLU A 8 0.99 -8.56 8.52
N HIS A 9 0.11 -8.78 9.50
CA HIS A 9 -0.10 -10.09 10.09
C HIS A 9 -0.75 -11.08 9.10
N GLU A 10 -1.72 -10.64 8.28
CA GLU A 10 -2.28 -11.50 7.22
C GLU A 10 -1.26 -11.83 6.12
N LEU A 11 -0.46 -10.84 5.69
CA LEU A 11 0.60 -11.05 4.72
C LEU A 11 1.62 -12.09 5.18
N GLU A 12 2.06 -12.00 6.44
CA GLU A 12 3.00 -12.95 7.01
C GLU A 12 2.38 -14.35 7.14
N ARG A 13 1.09 -14.45 7.52
CA ARG A 13 0.37 -15.74 7.52
C ARG A 13 0.28 -16.38 6.13
N VAL A 14 -0.11 -15.61 5.10
CA VAL A 14 -0.21 -16.14 3.73
C VAL A 14 1.17 -16.52 3.19
N ARG A 15 2.21 -15.72 3.47
CA ARG A 15 3.60 -16.03 3.14
C ARG A 15 4.05 -17.36 3.75
N GLN A 16 3.79 -17.58 5.04
CA GLN A 16 4.11 -18.83 5.74
C GLN A 16 3.34 -20.03 5.17
N ARG A 17 2.05 -19.86 4.86
CA ARG A 17 1.23 -20.88 4.17
C ARG A 17 1.85 -21.28 2.83
N LEU A 18 2.19 -20.31 1.99
CA LEU A 18 2.76 -20.54 0.66
C LEU A 18 4.12 -21.23 0.71
N SER A 19 5.02 -20.81 1.61
CA SER A 19 6.32 -21.47 1.76
C SER A 19 6.20 -22.93 2.22
N ARG A 20 5.25 -23.23 3.12
CA ARG A 20 4.97 -24.61 3.57
C ARG A 20 4.34 -25.43 2.45
N GLN A 21 3.36 -24.87 1.74
CA GLN A 21 2.75 -25.50 0.57
C GLN A 21 3.78 -25.85 -0.52
N ALA A 22 4.74 -24.95 -0.81
CA ALA A 22 5.81 -25.21 -1.77
C ALA A 22 6.73 -26.37 -1.34
N VAL A 23 7.10 -26.43 -0.05
CA VAL A 23 7.90 -27.54 0.52
C VAL A 23 7.14 -28.87 0.45
N LEU A 24 5.85 -28.90 0.79
CA LEU A 24 5.03 -30.11 0.73
C LEU A 24 4.76 -30.58 -0.70
N LEU A 25 4.56 -29.66 -1.65
CA LEU A 25 4.44 -30.01 -3.07
C LEU A 25 5.76 -30.60 -3.62
N ARG A 26 6.92 -30.08 -3.18
CA ARG A 26 8.24 -30.65 -3.53
C ARG A 26 8.47 -32.05 -2.97
N SER A 27 7.89 -32.42 -1.84
CA SER A 27 7.98 -33.79 -1.29
C SER A 27 7.04 -34.79 -1.98
N GLY A 28 6.35 -34.39 -3.06
CA GLY A 28 5.46 -35.24 -3.83
C GLY A 28 4.07 -35.43 -3.20
N LEU A 29 3.72 -34.67 -2.16
CA LEU A 29 2.38 -34.70 -1.58
C LEU A 29 1.37 -34.03 -2.53
N GLY A 30 0.35 -34.78 -2.94
CA GLY A 30 -0.76 -34.23 -3.72
C GLY A 30 -1.58 -33.21 -2.91
N ALA A 31 -2.13 -32.21 -3.59
CA ALA A 31 -2.85 -31.08 -2.97
C ALA A 31 -3.94 -31.50 -1.96
N ALA A 32 -4.66 -32.60 -2.23
CA ALA A 32 -5.69 -33.15 -1.34
C ALA A 32 -5.20 -33.56 0.06
N ARG A 33 -3.90 -33.91 0.22
CA ARG A 33 -3.28 -34.17 1.54
C ARG A 33 -2.68 -32.93 2.19
N ILE A 34 -2.42 -31.87 1.42
CA ILE A 34 -1.76 -30.65 1.92
C ILE A 34 -2.74 -29.75 2.67
N GLU A 35 -3.97 -29.58 2.15
CA GLU A 35 -4.96 -28.70 2.76
C GLU A 35 -5.30 -29.01 4.23
N PRO A 36 -5.55 -30.28 4.66
CA PRO A 36 -5.80 -30.58 6.07
C PRO A 36 -4.56 -30.35 6.96
N LEU A 37 -3.34 -30.52 6.45
CA LEU A 37 -2.11 -30.20 7.19
C LEU A 37 -1.99 -28.69 7.44
N LEU A 38 -2.24 -27.87 6.41
CA LEU A 38 -2.27 -26.41 6.55
C LEU A 38 -3.39 -25.93 7.48
N GLN A 39 -4.54 -26.61 7.52
CA GLN A 39 -5.63 -26.33 8.46
C GLN A 39 -5.23 -26.64 9.91
N ALA A 40 -4.59 -27.79 10.17
CA ALA A 40 -4.11 -28.16 11.51
C ALA A 40 -3.13 -27.14 12.10
N GLU A 41 -2.34 -26.47 11.25
CA GLU A 41 -1.37 -25.44 11.65
C GLU A 41 -1.97 -24.02 11.73
N GLY A 42 -3.29 -23.86 11.57
CA GLY A 42 -3.96 -22.55 11.61
C GLY A 42 -3.74 -21.67 10.37
N LEU A 43 -3.10 -22.20 9.32
CA LEU A 43 -2.83 -21.53 8.04
C LEU A 43 -3.93 -21.79 7.00
N GLY A 44 -4.85 -22.70 7.28
CA GLY A 44 -5.78 -23.30 6.31
C GLY A 44 -7.00 -22.46 5.90
N ARG A 45 -7.16 -21.21 6.33
CA ARG A 45 -8.35 -20.42 5.98
C ARG A 45 -8.24 -19.80 4.58
N VAL A 46 -8.49 -20.60 3.54
CA VAL A 46 -8.79 -20.07 2.20
C VAL A 46 -10.07 -19.25 2.31
N ILE A 47 -9.96 -17.93 2.15
CA ILE A 47 -11.13 -17.06 2.13
C ILE A 47 -11.75 -17.10 0.73
N HIS A 48 -12.51 -18.16 0.45
CA HIS A 48 -13.58 -18.09 -0.55
C HIS A 48 -14.72 -17.24 0.03
N ASN A 49 -14.49 -15.93 0.12
CA ASN A 49 -15.58 -14.97 0.29
C ASN A 49 -16.13 -14.67 -1.10
N ASP A 50 -17.24 -15.32 -1.42
CA ASP A 50 -18.12 -14.86 -2.48
C ASP A 50 -18.31 -13.35 -2.38
N ILE A 51 -18.25 -12.66 -3.52
CA ILE A 51 -18.76 -11.29 -3.56
C ILE A 51 -20.28 -11.44 -3.42
N ASN A 52 -20.79 -11.32 -2.20
CA ASN A 52 -22.23 -11.30 -1.95
C ASN A 52 -22.79 -9.93 -2.35
N CYS A 53 -22.66 -9.61 -3.64
CA CYS A 53 -23.29 -8.49 -4.29
C CYS A 53 -24.35 -9.01 -5.24
N SER A 54 -25.55 -8.48 -5.07
CA SER A 54 -26.68 -8.61 -6.00
C SER A 54 -26.52 -7.79 -7.29
N CYS A 55 -25.31 -7.28 -7.59
CA CYS A 55 -25.03 -6.57 -8.83
C CYS A 55 -24.78 -7.57 -9.95
N ASP A 56 -25.61 -7.47 -10.99
CA ASP A 56 -25.53 -8.35 -12.15
C ASP A 56 -24.13 -8.30 -12.79
N SER A 57 -23.66 -9.48 -13.19
CA SER A 57 -22.30 -9.80 -13.65
C SER A 57 -21.79 -8.92 -14.80
N SER A 58 -22.71 -8.26 -15.50
CA SER A 58 -22.52 -7.35 -16.62
C SER A 58 -22.09 -5.92 -16.22
N SER A 59 -22.21 -5.52 -14.95
CA SER A 59 -22.01 -4.12 -14.52
C SER A 59 -20.99 -3.93 -13.39
N VAL A 60 -19.76 -3.55 -13.76
CA VAL A 60 -18.64 -3.26 -12.82
C VAL A 60 -18.83 -1.92 -12.05
N SER A 61 -19.99 -1.26 -12.20
CA SER A 61 -20.23 0.12 -11.74
C SER A 61 -20.59 0.27 -10.25
N CYS A 62 -20.80 -0.83 -9.51
CA CYS A 62 -21.15 -0.74 -8.08
C CYS A 62 -19.95 -0.33 -7.22
N ALA A 63 -19.93 0.93 -6.74
CA ALA A 63 -18.86 1.49 -5.90
C ALA A 63 -18.56 0.62 -4.65
N THR A 64 -19.59 0.05 -4.02
CA THR A 64 -19.45 -0.86 -2.86
C THR A 64 -18.64 -2.11 -3.21
N CYS A 65 -18.76 -2.62 -4.43
CA CYS A 65 -18.00 -3.79 -4.86
C CYS A 65 -16.59 -3.48 -5.30
N VAL A 66 -16.38 -2.33 -5.95
CA VAL A 66 -15.02 -1.82 -6.16
C VAL A 66 -14.30 -1.68 -4.81
N GLN A 67 -14.98 -1.16 -3.78
CA GLN A 67 -14.42 -1.04 -2.43
C GLN A 67 -14.23 -2.39 -1.69
N GLN A 68 -15.17 -3.33 -1.81
CA GLN A 68 -15.00 -4.69 -1.22
C GLN A 68 -13.89 -5.49 -1.93
N VAL A 69 -13.76 -5.35 -3.26
CA VAL A 69 -12.67 -5.94 -4.05
C VAL A 69 -11.33 -5.31 -3.66
N ALA A 70 -11.27 -3.99 -3.47
CA ALA A 70 -10.06 -3.24 -3.11
C ALA A 70 -9.56 -3.46 -1.67
N THR A 71 -10.21 -4.32 -0.86
CA THR A 71 -9.69 -4.63 0.48
C THR A 71 -8.36 -5.38 0.36
N PRO A 72 -7.28 -4.95 1.05
CA PRO A 72 -5.95 -5.50 0.81
C PRO A 72 -5.84 -6.96 1.28
N GLU A 73 -6.59 -7.35 2.32
CA GLU A 73 -6.73 -8.76 2.73
C GLU A 73 -7.24 -9.64 1.58
N ARG A 74 -8.21 -9.15 0.79
CA ARG A 74 -8.77 -9.86 -0.36
C ARG A 74 -7.84 -9.87 -1.57
N GLN A 75 -7.11 -8.78 -1.80
CA GLN A 75 -6.16 -8.68 -2.91
C GLN A 75 -4.98 -9.67 -2.79
N ILE A 76 -4.56 -10.00 -1.56
CA ILE A 76 -3.64 -11.12 -1.31
C ILE A 76 -4.22 -12.43 -1.86
N TRP A 77 -5.45 -12.77 -1.49
CA TRP A 77 -6.11 -14.01 -1.93
C TRP A 77 -6.42 -14.03 -3.43
N ALA A 78 -6.76 -12.89 -4.03
CA ALA A 78 -6.88 -12.73 -5.48
C ALA A 78 -5.55 -13.03 -6.20
N THR A 79 -4.42 -12.56 -5.64
CA THR A 79 -3.08 -12.88 -6.17
C THR A 79 -2.78 -14.39 -6.09
N VAL A 80 -3.13 -15.04 -4.97
CA VAL A 80 -2.98 -16.49 -4.79
C VAL A 80 -3.86 -17.26 -5.77
N GLN A 81 -5.10 -16.82 -5.99
CA GLN A 81 -6.04 -17.44 -6.95
C GLN A 81 -5.54 -17.31 -8.38
N ALA A 82 -5.12 -16.13 -8.82
CA ALA A 82 -4.55 -15.92 -10.16
C ALA A 82 -3.31 -16.81 -10.38
N MET A 83 -2.40 -16.89 -9.41
CA MET A 83 -1.24 -17.78 -9.47
C MET A 83 -1.64 -19.27 -9.57
N GLN A 84 -2.63 -19.71 -8.80
CA GLN A 84 -3.12 -21.09 -8.84
C GLN A 84 -3.80 -21.42 -10.18
N ALA A 85 -4.64 -20.52 -10.69
CA ALA A 85 -5.31 -20.69 -11.97
C ALA A 85 -4.32 -20.72 -13.13
N VAL A 86 -3.35 -19.79 -13.18
CA VAL A 86 -2.25 -19.82 -14.15
C VAL A 86 -1.48 -21.14 -14.08
N ALA A 87 -1.17 -21.63 -12.88
CA ALA A 87 -0.49 -22.92 -12.72
C ALA A 87 -1.32 -24.10 -13.26
N GLN A 88 -2.63 -24.12 -12.99
CA GLN A 88 -3.55 -25.16 -13.44
C GLN A 88 -3.73 -25.15 -14.96
N TYR A 89 -4.08 -24.00 -15.54
CA TYR A 89 -4.33 -23.87 -16.98
C TYR A 89 -3.06 -24.00 -17.84
N ALA A 90 -1.89 -23.67 -17.30
CA ALA A 90 -0.61 -23.90 -17.98
C ALA A 90 0.00 -25.29 -17.72
N GLY A 91 -0.52 -26.08 -16.77
CA GLY A 91 0.15 -27.31 -16.32
C GLY A 91 1.52 -27.06 -15.65
N ALA A 92 1.72 -25.87 -15.11
CA ALA A 92 3.01 -25.40 -14.61
C ALA A 92 3.31 -25.85 -13.16
N PRO A 93 4.60 -25.93 -12.76
CA PRO A 93 4.98 -26.39 -11.43
C PRO A 93 4.54 -25.42 -10.31
N LEU A 94 3.37 -25.68 -9.71
CA LEU A 94 2.77 -24.86 -8.65
C LEU A 94 3.72 -24.60 -7.47
N ALA A 95 4.60 -25.54 -7.13
CA ALA A 95 5.60 -25.37 -6.08
C ALA A 95 6.54 -24.18 -6.33
N TRP A 96 6.91 -23.93 -7.60
CA TRP A 96 7.71 -22.76 -7.99
C TRP A 96 6.90 -21.48 -7.83
N GLY A 97 5.63 -21.47 -8.27
CA GLY A 97 4.73 -20.33 -8.10
C GLY A 97 4.57 -19.93 -6.63
N CYS A 98 4.36 -20.91 -5.73
CA CYS A 98 4.23 -20.67 -4.29
C CYS A 98 5.49 -20.04 -3.66
N ASP A 99 6.70 -20.49 -4.04
CA ASP A 99 7.95 -19.85 -3.57
C ASP A 99 8.10 -18.42 -4.12
N SER A 100 7.79 -18.24 -5.41
CA SER A 100 7.89 -16.95 -6.10
C SER A 100 6.98 -15.92 -5.42
N LEU A 101 5.73 -16.29 -5.17
CA LEU A 101 4.77 -15.44 -4.45
C LEU A 101 5.18 -15.22 -3.00
N ALA A 102 5.67 -16.24 -2.28
CA ALA A 102 6.18 -16.07 -0.92
C ALA A 102 7.39 -15.10 -0.86
N THR A 103 8.22 -15.08 -1.91
CA THR A 103 9.35 -14.16 -2.06
C THR A 103 8.86 -12.73 -2.31
N ALA A 104 7.95 -12.54 -3.26
CA ALA A 104 7.36 -11.22 -3.56
C ALA A 104 6.58 -10.63 -2.36
N LEU A 105 5.86 -11.47 -1.59
CA LEU A 105 5.21 -11.06 -0.34
C LEU A 105 6.23 -10.69 0.75
N ASN A 106 7.37 -11.39 0.84
CA ASN A 106 8.46 -11.02 1.75
C ASN A 106 9.06 -9.66 1.40
N GLU A 107 9.31 -9.40 0.11
CA GLU A 107 9.81 -8.11 -0.38
C GLU A 107 8.81 -6.99 -0.10
N LEU A 108 7.52 -7.22 -0.30
CA LEU A 108 6.45 -6.28 0.06
C LEU A 108 6.43 -5.98 1.58
N LEU A 109 6.61 -7.00 2.43
CA LEU A 109 6.74 -6.82 3.88
C LEU A 109 8.01 -6.04 4.28
N LEU A 110 9.14 -6.27 3.61
CA LEU A 110 10.38 -5.51 3.83
C LEU A 110 10.25 -4.06 3.37
N LEU A 111 9.59 -3.80 2.23
CA LEU A 111 9.28 -2.45 1.75
C LEU A 111 8.36 -1.69 2.71
N ARG A 112 7.33 -2.35 3.26
CA ARG A 112 6.47 -1.76 4.32
C ARG A 112 7.27 -1.42 5.58
N LYS A 113 8.16 -2.31 6.02
CA LYS A 113 9.06 -2.07 7.16
C LYS A 113 9.99 -0.88 6.90
N ARG A 114 10.63 -0.80 5.72
CA ARG A 114 11.44 0.37 5.30
C ARG A 114 10.61 1.65 5.28
N ARG A 115 9.43 1.64 4.63
CA ARG A 115 8.50 2.79 4.59
C ARG A 115 8.15 3.29 5.99
N ARG A 116 7.87 2.39 6.94
CA ARG A 116 7.58 2.75 8.33
C ARG A 116 8.76 3.45 9.00
N VAL A 117 9.99 2.94 8.83
CA VAL A 117 11.20 3.54 9.42
C VAL A 117 11.46 4.92 8.81
N LEU A 118 11.41 5.03 7.47
CA LEU A 118 11.64 6.29 6.75
C LEU A 118 10.60 7.37 7.08
N LEU A 119 9.32 7.00 7.22
CA LEU A 119 8.24 7.94 7.55
C LEU A 119 8.08 8.22 9.06
N ALA A 120 8.81 7.51 9.93
CA ALA A 120 8.72 7.74 11.37
C ALA A 120 9.22 9.15 11.76
N GLY A 121 10.38 9.56 11.24
CA GLY A 121 11.02 10.85 11.53
C GLY A 121 10.15 12.07 11.23
N PRO A 122 9.60 12.22 10.00
CA PRO A 122 8.71 13.33 9.69
C PRO A 122 7.44 13.34 10.56
N LYS A 123 6.89 12.16 10.89
CA LYS A 123 5.60 12.04 11.58
C LYS A 123 5.66 12.43 13.06
N THR A 124 6.74 12.09 13.77
CA THR A 124 6.90 12.42 15.20
C THR A 124 7.10 13.93 15.39
N SER A 125 8.05 14.54 14.68
CA SER A 125 8.37 15.97 14.81
C SER A 125 7.18 16.87 14.46
N VAL A 126 6.44 16.55 13.40
CA VAL A 126 5.24 17.31 13.01
C VAL A 126 4.12 17.17 14.02
N THR A 127 3.94 16.00 14.64
CA THR A 127 2.92 15.81 15.67
C THR A 127 3.24 16.62 16.93
N MET A 128 4.52 16.71 17.33
CA MET A 128 4.96 17.59 18.42
C MET A 128 4.72 19.08 18.09
N ILE A 129 5.09 19.54 16.90
CA ILE A 129 4.89 20.95 16.51
C ILE A 129 3.40 21.28 16.33
N ALA A 130 2.58 20.36 15.83
CA ALA A 130 1.13 20.54 15.73
C ALA A 130 0.42 20.55 17.09
N LEU A 131 1.05 20.04 18.16
CA LEU A 131 0.55 20.14 19.54
C LEU A 131 0.93 21.48 20.20
N LEU A 132 1.92 22.18 19.66
CA LEU A 132 2.47 23.43 20.22
C LEU A 132 1.42 24.55 20.39
N PRO A 133 0.43 24.77 19.50
CA PRO A 133 -0.65 25.73 19.74
C PRO A 133 -1.49 25.40 20.97
N LEU A 134 -1.79 24.11 21.20
CA LEU A 134 -2.48 23.64 22.42
C LEU A 134 -1.62 23.91 23.66
N LEU A 135 -0.32 23.59 23.55
CA LEU A 135 0.65 23.79 24.63
C LEU A 135 0.77 25.28 25.01
N ALA A 136 0.74 26.18 24.04
CA ALA A 136 0.86 27.63 24.25
C ALA A 136 -0.39 28.25 24.87
N ILE A 137 -1.60 27.77 24.54
CA ILE A 137 -2.84 28.16 25.22
C ILE A 137 -2.76 27.74 26.70
N GLY A 138 -2.28 26.51 26.98
CA GLY A 138 -2.08 26.02 28.35
C GLY A 138 -1.02 26.80 29.12
N LEU A 139 0.14 27.09 28.50
CA LEU A 139 1.21 27.90 29.08
C LEU A 139 0.77 29.35 29.34
N GLY A 140 0.04 29.98 28.42
CA GLY A 140 -0.50 31.32 28.62
C GLY A 140 -1.41 31.40 29.85
N HIS A 141 -2.25 30.37 30.06
CA HIS A 141 -3.09 30.26 31.24
C HIS A 141 -2.29 30.02 32.54
N LEU A 142 -1.24 29.19 32.49
CA LEU A 142 -0.32 28.93 33.61
C LEU A 142 0.50 30.15 34.04
N ILE A 143 0.82 31.07 33.12
CA ILE A 143 1.54 32.32 33.41
C ILE A 143 0.63 33.38 34.07
N GLY A 144 -0.68 33.13 34.13
CA GLY A 144 -1.67 34.02 34.76
C GLY A 144 -2.36 34.99 33.80
N PHE A 145 -2.11 34.89 32.49
CA PHE A 145 -2.91 35.57 31.48
C PHE A 145 -4.25 34.84 31.27
N ASN A 146 -5.28 35.58 30.87
CA ASN A 146 -6.59 35.01 30.51
C ASN A 146 -6.81 35.00 28.98
N PRO A 147 -6.04 34.23 28.17
CA PRO A 147 -6.26 34.17 26.73
C PRO A 147 -7.64 33.58 26.40
N THR A 148 -8.21 32.77 27.31
CA THR A 148 -9.58 32.26 27.25
C THR A 148 -10.63 33.38 27.30
N ALA A 149 -10.42 34.46 28.05
CA ALA A 149 -11.33 35.60 28.07
C ALA A 149 -11.30 36.38 26.74
N VAL A 150 -10.13 36.50 26.11
CA VAL A 150 -9.99 37.11 24.78
C VAL A 150 -10.60 36.22 23.69
N LEU A 151 -10.40 34.90 23.77
CA LEU A 151 -10.96 33.90 22.84
C LEU A 151 -12.47 33.65 22.98
N LEU A 152 -13.07 33.97 24.13
CA LEU A 152 -14.52 33.94 24.37
C LEU A 152 -15.19 35.32 24.28
N GLY A 153 -14.39 36.39 24.15
CA GLY A 153 -14.87 37.76 23.94
C GLY A 153 -15.40 37.99 22.52
N GLN A 154 -15.88 39.20 22.25
CA GLN A 154 -16.57 39.56 20.99
C GLN A 154 -15.70 39.34 19.73
N LEU A 155 -14.38 39.45 19.83
CA LEU A 155 -13.43 39.20 18.74
C LEU A 155 -12.94 37.74 18.67
N GLY A 156 -13.16 36.96 19.73
CA GLY A 156 -12.71 35.58 19.87
C GLY A 156 -13.10 34.63 18.73
N PRO A 157 -14.37 34.66 18.23
CA PRO A 157 -14.79 33.87 17.08
C PRO A 157 -13.95 34.12 15.83
N LEU A 158 -13.47 35.34 15.59
CA LEU A 158 -12.65 35.69 14.42
C LEU A 158 -11.29 34.96 14.46
N PHE A 159 -10.64 34.95 15.64
CA PHE A 159 -9.37 34.23 15.86
C PHE A 159 -9.57 32.72 15.76
N LEU A 160 -10.63 32.19 16.37
CA LEU A 160 -10.97 30.77 16.34
C LEU A 160 -11.26 30.26 14.91
N ILE A 161 -12.07 30.98 14.14
CA ILE A 161 -12.38 30.61 12.74
C ILE A 161 -11.13 30.69 11.86
N THR A 162 -10.38 31.80 11.92
CA THR A 162 -9.24 32.02 11.03
C THR A 162 -8.07 31.07 11.34
N GLY A 163 -7.70 30.94 12.62
CA GLY A 163 -6.66 30.00 13.05
C GLY A 163 -7.07 28.54 12.88
N GLY A 164 -8.33 28.22 13.18
CA GLY A 164 -8.90 26.89 12.98
C GLY A 164 -8.91 26.48 11.50
N PHE A 165 -9.27 27.39 10.59
CA PHE A 165 -9.23 27.17 9.15
C PHE A 165 -7.81 26.84 8.65
N PHE A 166 -6.80 27.62 9.06
CA PHE A 166 -5.40 27.35 8.74
C PHE A 166 -4.92 25.99 9.29
N LEU A 167 -5.30 25.64 10.52
CA LEU A 167 -4.95 24.36 11.15
C LEU A 167 -5.63 23.16 10.46
N VAL A 168 -6.91 23.29 10.09
CA VAL A 168 -7.65 22.28 9.31
C VAL A 168 -7.04 22.09 7.93
N ILE A 169 -6.70 23.17 7.21
CA ILE A 169 -6.02 23.06 5.91
C ILE A 169 -4.66 22.39 6.05
N GLY A 170 -3.82 22.84 6.99
CA GLY A 170 -2.50 22.26 7.22
C GLY A 170 -2.56 20.76 7.52
N THR A 171 -3.46 20.35 8.41
CA THR A 171 -3.64 18.92 8.77
C THR A 171 -4.23 18.09 7.63
N LEU A 172 -5.19 18.61 6.85
CA LEU A 172 -5.70 17.94 5.65
C LEU A 172 -4.61 17.78 4.58
N TRP A 173 -3.77 18.80 4.39
CA TRP A 173 -2.70 18.78 3.39
C TRP A 173 -1.59 17.78 3.77
N ILE A 174 -1.18 17.76 5.04
CA ILE A 174 -0.27 16.73 5.59
C ILE A 174 -0.87 15.33 5.46
N ARG A 175 -2.15 15.14 5.80
CA ARG A 175 -2.84 13.84 5.63
C ARG A 175 -2.89 13.40 4.16
N LYS A 176 -3.08 14.33 3.21
CA LYS A 176 -3.06 14.05 1.77
C LYS A 176 -1.66 13.67 1.28
N LEU A 177 -0.60 14.35 1.75
CA LEU A 177 0.79 14.01 1.43
C LEU A 177 1.17 12.61 1.97
N VAL A 178 0.78 12.28 3.20
CA VAL A 178 1.01 10.95 3.79
C VAL A 178 0.18 9.88 3.07
N ALA A 179 -1.10 10.13 2.78
CA ALA A 179 -1.94 9.20 2.04
C ALA A 179 -1.39 8.89 0.64
N ALA A 180 -0.90 9.91 -0.08
CA ALA A 180 -0.24 9.75 -1.38
C ALA A 180 1.06 8.94 -1.30
N ALA A 181 1.76 8.95 -0.15
CA ALA A 181 2.94 8.13 0.10
C ALA A 181 2.60 6.67 0.50
N GLU A 182 1.38 6.44 1.01
CA GLU A 182 0.88 5.11 1.35
C GLU A 182 0.16 4.43 0.17
N SER A 183 -0.43 5.19 -0.76
CA SER A 183 -1.34 4.72 -1.82
C SER A 183 -0.67 4.07 -3.04
N ALA A 184 -0.09 2.89 -2.82
CA ALA A 184 -0.05 1.77 -3.78
C ALA A 184 0.65 0.60 -3.08
N GLU A 185 -0.12 -0.38 -2.62
CA GLU A 185 0.41 -1.67 -2.20
C GLU A 185 0.23 -2.63 -3.38
N GLN A 186 1.29 -2.81 -4.17
CA GLN A 186 1.29 -3.64 -5.38
C GLN A 186 2.43 -4.67 -5.29
N LEU A 187 2.23 -5.86 -5.86
CA LEU A 187 3.29 -6.85 -6.05
C LEU A 187 4.05 -6.55 -7.35
N ILE A 188 4.85 -5.50 -7.29
CA ILE A 188 5.64 -4.98 -8.41
C ILE A 188 6.53 -6.09 -8.97
N GLY A 189 6.43 -6.36 -10.28
CA GLY A 189 7.23 -7.36 -10.98
C GLY A 189 6.69 -8.80 -10.90
N PHE A 190 5.68 -9.09 -10.08
CA PHE A 190 5.14 -10.45 -9.95
C PHE A 190 4.37 -10.91 -11.21
N GLU A 191 3.86 -9.97 -12.01
CA GLU A 191 3.32 -10.24 -13.34
C GLU A 191 4.34 -10.90 -14.29
N CYS A 192 5.62 -10.55 -14.17
CA CYS A 192 6.70 -11.20 -14.92
C CYS A 192 7.00 -12.62 -14.38
N GLU A 193 6.85 -12.84 -13.07
CA GLU A 193 6.99 -14.18 -12.47
C GLU A 193 5.82 -15.10 -12.83
N LEU A 194 4.58 -14.59 -12.91
CA LEU A 194 3.44 -15.33 -13.45
C LEU A 194 3.65 -15.73 -14.92
N LEU A 195 4.26 -14.85 -15.71
CA LEU A 195 4.62 -15.16 -17.09
C LEU A 195 5.68 -16.27 -17.15
N VAL A 196 6.69 -16.24 -16.26
CA VAL A 196 7.67 -17.34 -16.11
C VAL A 196 7.00 -18.64 -15.67
N LEU A 197 6.06 -18.60 -14.73
CA LEU A 197 5.28 -19.78 -14.32
C LEU A 197 4.55 -20.39 -15.53
N ALA A 198 3.81 -19.59 -16.29
CA ALA A 198 3.11 -20.04 -17.49
C ALA A 198 4.05 -20.60 -18.57
N LEU A 199 5.20 -19.95 -18.81
CA LEU A 199 6.24 -20.44 -19.73
C LEU A 199 6.85 -21.79 -19.27
N ARG A 200 6.99 -22.02 -17.96
CA ARG A 200 7.46 -23.31 -17.40
C ARG A 200 6.43 -24.43 -17.55
N GLY A 201 5.16 -24.10 -17.80
CA GLY A 201 4.14 -25.05 -18.27
C GLY A 201 4.25 -25.40 -19.77
N GLY A 202 5.19 -24.80 -20.50
CA GLY A 202 5.37 -25.02 -21.94
C GLY A 202 4.45 -24.18 -22.83
N LEU A 203 3.70 -23.22 -22.28
CA LEU A 203 2.88 -22.32 -23.09
C LEU A 203 3.77 -21.37 -23.92
N PRO A 204 3.43 -21.10 -25.19
CA PRO A 204 4.10 -20.05 -25.95
C PRO A 204 3.78 -18.68 -25.34
N LEU A 205 4.75 -17.79 -25.36
CA LEU A 205 4.75 -16.49 -24.66
C LEU A 205 3.47 -15.66 -24.85
N GLN A 206 2.93 -15.61 -26.06
CA GLN A 206 1.70 -14.87 -26.37
C GLN A 206 0.46 -15.47 -25.68
N ARG A 207 0.40 -16.80 -25.55
CA ARG A 207 -0.68 -17.52 -24.86
C ARG A 207 -0.49 -17.45 -23.34
N ALA A 208 0.76 -17.50 -22.88
CA ALA A 208 1.12 -17.26 -21.49
C ALA A 208 0.71 -15.85 -21.03
N ALA A 209 1.01 -14.81 -21.81
CA ALA A 209 0.66 -13.42 -21.49
C ALA A 209 -0.86 -13.20 -21.45
N ARG A 210 -1.62 -13.75 -22.42
CA ARG A 210 -3.08 -13.71 -22.40
C ARG A 210 -3.65 -14.43 -21.17
N LEU A 211 -3.23 -15.68 -20.93
CA LEU A 211 -3.68 -16.44 -19.75
C LEU A 211 -3.42 -15.70 -18.43
N VAL A 212 -2.23 -15.11 -18.28
CA VAL A 212 -1.90 -14.32 -17.08
C VAL A 212 -2.76 -13.07 -16.97
N ALA A 213 -2.99 -12.32 -18.06
CA ALA A 213 -3.86 -11.14 -18.04
C ALA A 213 -5.33 -11.49 -17.76
N ASP A 214 -5.83 -12.58 -18.35
CA ASP A 214 -7.18 -13.10 -18.14
C ASP A 214 -7.36 -13.53 -16.68
N GLU A 215 -6.43 -14.29 -16.09
CA GLU A 215 -6.55 -14.76 -14.70
C GLU A 215 -6.33 -13.66 -13.64
N ILE A 216 -5.49 -12.66 -13.91
CA ILE A 216 -5.40 -11.45 -13.07
C ILE A 216 -6.75 -10.71 -13.06
N SER A 217 -7.40 -10.62 -14.24
CA SER A 217 -8.70 -9.97 -14.40
C SER A 217 -9.84 -10.76 -13.75
N ASN A 218 -9.87 -12.08 -13.94
CA ASN A 218 -10.84 -13.01 -13.35
C ASN A 218 -10.79 -12.98 -11.82
N ALA A 219 -9.59 -13.03 -11.25
CA ALA A 219 -9.38 -12.91 -9.81
C ALA A 219 -9.65 -11.48 -9.26
N ARG A 220 -9.82 -10.48 -10.15
CA ARG A 220 -9.96 -9.05 -9.83
C ARG A 220 -8.78 -8.50 -9.01
N CYS A 221 -7.57 -8.93 -9.39
CA CYS A 221 -6.33 -8.61 -8.67
C CYS A 221 -5.75 -7.25 -9.12
N GLN A 222 -6.09 -6.20 -8.38
CA GLN A 222 -5.58 -4.82 -8.51
C GLN A 222 -4.12 -4.65 -8.01
N TRP A 223 -3.59 -5.64 -7.28
CA TRP A 223 -2.20 -5.65 -6.82
C TRP A 223 -1.19 -5.97 -7.93
N LEU A 224 -1.66 -6.34 -9.12
CA LEU A 224 -0.86 -6.65 -10.31
C LEU A 224 -1.27 -5.72 -11.44
N SER A 225 -0.30 -5.14 -12.15
CA SER A 225 -0.57 -4.23 -13.25
C SER A 225 -0.69 -4.98 -14.57
N THR A 226 -1.88 -5.01 -15.16
CA THR A 226 -2.13 -5.62 -16.48
C THR A 226 -1.66 -4.75 -17.66
N ASP A 227 -1.44 -3.46 -17.43
CA ASP A 227 -1.11 -2.48 -18.49
C ASP A 227 0.16 -2.83 -19.27
N GLU A 228 1.13 -3.50 -18.63
CA GLU A 228 2.37 -3.93 -19.27
C GLU A 228 2.28 -5.33 -19.92
N LEU A 229 1.27 -6.13 -19.56
CA LEU A 229 0.94 -7.39 -20.23
C LEU A 229 0.18 -7.14 -21.55
N ALA A 230 -0.50 -5.99 -21.67
CA ALA A 230 -1.04 -5.53 -22.93
C ALA A 230 0.10 -5.22 -23.93
N ALA A 231 -0.15 -5.47 -25.22
CA ALA A 231 0.85 -5.42 -26.30
C ALA A 231 1.46 -4.02 -26.61
N LYS A 232 1.28 -3.03 -25.73
CA LYS A 232 1.86 -1.68 -25.80
C LYS A 232 2.89 -1.37 -24.70
N GLY A 233 3.06 -2.23 -23.68
CA GLY A 233 4.07 -2.02 -22.64
C GLY A 233 5.50 -2.37 -23.07
N ASP A 234 6.50 -1.93 -22.30
CA ASP A 234 7.94 -2.22 -22.56
C ASP A 234 8.23 -3.72 -22.68
N ALA A 235 7.53 -4.55 -21.90
CA ALA A 235 7.61 -6.01 -22.02
C ALA A 235 7.17 -6.49 -23.42
N GLY A 236 6.15 -5.87 -24.03
CA GLY A 236 5.71 -6.16 -25.39
C GLY A 236 6.77 -5.87 -26.45
N GLN A 237 7.61 -4.84 -26.26
CA GLN A 237 8.71 -4.53 -27.19
C GLN A 237 9.92 -5.45 -26.97
N ALA A 238 10.31 -5.68 -25.72
CA ALA A 238 11.40 -6.61 -25.39
C ALA A 238 11.08 -8.04 -25.87
N THR A 239 9.83 -8.48 -25.75
CA THR A 239 9.40 -9.82 -26.17
C THR A 239 9.32 -10.02 -27.68
N GLN A 240 9.09 -8.97 -28.48
CA GLN A 240 9.27 -9.03 -29.93
C GLN A 240 10.74 -9.22 -30.32
N LEU A 241 11.67 -8.60 -29.59
CA LEU A 241 13.12 -8.71 -29.84
C LEU A 241 13.70 -10.07 -29.39
N LEU A 242 13.17 -10.66 -28.33
CA LEU A 242 13.69 -11.86 -27.66
C LEU A 242 13.03 -13.17 -28.09
N ALA A 243 11.99 -13.13 -28.94
CA ALA A 243 11.33 -14.35 -29.46
C ALA A 243 12.27 -15.28 -30.27
N THR A 244 13.43 -14.77 -30.69
CA THR A 244 14.47 -15.51 -31.43
C THR A 244 15.45 -16.28 -30.54
N THR A 245 15.50 -15.99 -29.22
CA THR A 245 16.51 -16.52 -28.28
C THR A 245 15.86 -17.20 -27.08
N GLY A 246 15.11 -18.28 -27.35
CA GLY A 246 14.20 -18.93 -26.41
C GLY A 246 14.75 -19.39 -25.04
N ALA A 247 16.06 -19.55 -24.89
CA ALA A 247 16.68 -19.91 -23.60
C ALA A 247 16.79 -18.74 -22.60
N GLY A 248 16.86 -17.49 -23.06
CA GLY A 248 17.07 -16.31 -22.18
C GLY A 248 15.80 -15.72 -21.58
N MET A 249 14.63 -16.00 -22.17
CA MET A 249 13.37 -15.31 -21.86
C MET A 249 12.97 -15.37 -20.38
N THR A 250 13.12 -16.54 -19.73
CA THR A 250 12.71 -16.69 -18.32
C THR A 250 13.65 -15.96 -17.36
N GLN A 251 14.96 -15.94 -17.63
CA GLN A 251 15.92 -15.16 -16.84
C GLN A 251 15.67 -13.65 -16.99
N LEU A 252 15.47 -13.16 -18.22
CA LEU A 252 15.22 -11.74 -18.49
C LEU A 252 13.92 -11.23 -17.86
N LEU A 253 12.88 -12.08 -17.77
CA LEU A 253 11.65 -11.76 -17.04
C LEU A 253 11.87 -11.68 -15.52
N LEU A 254 12.68 -12.57 -14.94
CA LEU A 254 13.04 -12.51 -13.52
C LEU A 254 13.94 -11.30 -13.21
N GLU A 255 14.89 -10.98 -14.08
CA GLU A 255 15.71 -9.76 -13.98
C GLU A 255 14.86 -8.50 -14.10
N THR A 256 13.86 -8.50 -14.97
CA THR A 256 12.90 -7.38 -15.11
C THR A 256 12.03 -7.25 -13.85
N ALA A 257 11.54 -8.36 -13.28
CA ALA A 257 10.84 -8.36 -11.99
C ALA A 257 11.72 -7.76 -10.88
N ALA A 258 12.96 -8.24 -10.74
CA ALA A 258 13.91 -7.75 -9.76
C ALA A 258 14.28 -6.26 -9.98
N ARG A 259 14.44 -5.83 -11.25
CA ARG A 259 14.73 -4.43 -11.62
C ARG A 259 13.57 -3.51 -11.25
N LYS A 260 12.33 -3.89 -11.56
CA LYS A 260 11.12 -3.13 -11.16
C LYS A 260 11.05 -2.96 -9.64
N ARG A 261 11.32 -4.03 -8.87
CA ARG A 261 11.33 -4.00 -7.40
C ARG A 261 12.43 -3.08 -6.84
N ARG A 262 13.63 -3.07 -7.44
CA ARG A 262 14.71 -2.13 -7.09
C ARG A 262 14.29 -0.67 -7.34
N ILE A 263 13.81 -0.36 -8.54
CA ILE A 263 13.33 0.99 -8.90
C ILE A 263 12.18 1.43 -7.95
N ALA A 264 11.29 0.51 -7.58
CA ALA A 264 10.24 0.79 -6.60
C ALA A 264 10.77 1.08 -5.19
N ALA A 265 11.79 0.34 -4.73
CA ALA A 265 12.46 0.59 -3.46
C ALA A 265 13.19 1.94 -3.44
N GLU A 266 13.91 2.27 -4.51
CA GLU A 266 14.61 3.54 -4.70
C GLU A 266 13.63 4.72 -4.75
N SER A 267 12.52 4.58 -5.48
CA SER A 267 11.49 5.62 -5.57
C SER A 267 10.75 5.85 -4.24
N LEU A 268 10.63 4.83 -3.39
CA LEU A 268 10.12 4.94 -2.03
C LEU A 268 11.07 5.76 -1.13
N GLU A 269 12.38 5.49 -1.21
CA GLU A 269 13.41 6.21 -0.46
C GLU A 269 13.49 7.69 -0.91
N ALA A 270 13.56 7.94 -2.21
CA ALA A 270 13.52 9.30 -2.77
C ALA A 270 12.19 10.04 -2.48
N SER A 271 11.07 9.32 -2.35
CA SER A 271 9.79 9.92 -1.94
C SER A 271 9.77 10.28 -0.45
N ALA A 272 10.37 9.47 0.42
CA ALA A 272 10.48 9.77 1.84
C ALA A 272 11.35 11.01 2.12
N GLU A 273 12.47 11.15 1.40
CA GLU A 273 13.32 12.35 1.45
C GLU A 273 12.54 13.61 1.03
N LYS A 274 11.86 13.54 -0.12
CA LYS A 274 10.99 14.63 -0.62
C LYS A 274 9.78 14.90 0.27
N LEU A 275 9.31 13.94 1.06
CA LEU A 275 8.27 14.14 2.06
C LEU A 275 8.77 14.98 3.22
N GLY A 276 10.02 14.81 3.67
CA GLY A 276 10.63 15.67 4.70
C GLY A 276 10.57 17.15 4.32
N THR A 277 10.98 17.49 3.09
CA THR A 277 10.94 18.88 2.60
C THR A 277 9.53 19.37 2.29
N ARG A 278 8.68 18.54 1.66
CA ARG A 278 7.28 18.91 1.36
C ARG A 278 6.40 19.08 2.59
N VAL A 279 6.74 18.46 3.72
CA VAL A 279 5.98 18.56 4.98
C VAL A 279 6.36 19.80 5.79
N LEU A 280 7.55 20.37 5.57
CA LEU A 280 7.91 21.70 6.13
C LEU A 280 7.08 22.83 5.51
N LEU A 281 6.65 22.70 4.25
CA LEU A 281 5.85 23.71 3.55
C LEU A 281 4.45 23.98 4.19
N PRO A 282 3.57 22.98 4.43
CA PRO A 282 2.32 23.20 5.17
C PRO A 282 2.56 23.60 6.62
N LEU A 283 3.68 23.19 7.23
CA LEU A 283 4.02 23.57 8.60
C LEU A 283 4.30 25.09 8.68
N GLY A 284 5.15 25.61 7.80
CA GLY A 284 5.48 27.04 7.72
C GLY A 284 4.33 27.91 7.22
N ILE A 285 3.60 27.47 6.18
CA ILE A 285 2.54 28.29 5.57
C ILE A 285 1.21 28.19 6.34
N CYS A 286 0.86 27.04 6.92
CA CYS A 286 -0.44 26.84 7.56
C CYS A 286 -0.38 26.81 9.09
N ILE A 287 0.61 26.14 9.70
CA ILE A 287 0.62 25.94 11.15
C ILE A 287 1.24 27.15 11.89
N LEU A 288 2.26 27.80 11.32
CA LEU A 288 2.85 29.01 11.93
C LEU A 288 1.86 30.19 12.00
N PRO A 289 1.08 30.54 10.96
CA PRO A 289 0.08 31.61 11.10
C PRO A 289 -1.06 31.22 12.03
N ALA A 290 -1.50 29.96 12.05
CA ALA A 290 -2.48 29.49 13.04
C ALA A 290 -1.96 29.68 14.47
N PHE A 291 -0.70 29.35 14.74
CA PHE A 291 -0.05 29.56 16.04
C PHE A 291 0.00 31.05 16.45
N VAL A 292 0.35 31.94 15.52
CA VAL A 292 0.36 33.39 15.79
C VAL A 292 -1.05 33.92 16.10
N ILE A 293 -2.05 33.49 15.32
CA ILE A 293 -3.45 33.94 15.45
C ILE A 293 -4.13 33.40 16.71
N LEU A 294 -3.90 32.13 17.08
CA LEU A 294 -4.55 31.48 18.23
C LEU A 294 -3.77 31.61 19.55
N GLY A 295 -2.45 31.72 19.49
CA GLY A 295 -1.57 31.72 20.67
C GLY A 295 -0.97 33.09 20.97
N VAL A 296 -0.19 33.64 20.03
CA VAL A 296 0.61 34.85 20.28
C VAL A 296 -0.27 36.10 20.39
N ILE A 297 -1.16 36.35 19.43
CA ILE A 297 -1.98 37.57 19.41
C ILE A 297 -2.89 37.68 20.65
N PRO A 298 -3.63 36.63 21.08
CA PRO A 298 -4.48 36.74 22.28
C PRO A 298 -3.71 37.00 23.57
N VAL A 299 -2.52 36.41 23.74
CA VAL A 299 -1.66 36.65 24.91
C VAL A 299 -1.14 38.09 24.91
N VAL A 300 -0.67 38.60 23.76
CA VAL A 300 -0.23 39.99 23.63
C VAL A 300 -1.38 40.97 23.90
N ILE A 301 -2.61 40.67 23.44
CA ILE A 301 -3.79 41.48 23.74
C ILE A 301 -4.11 41.47 25.25
N SER A 302 -4.10 40.31 25.91
CA SER A 302 -4.30 40.20 27.38
C SER A 302 -3.23 41.02 28.14
N MET A 303 -1.96 40.94 27.74
CA MET A 303 -0.87 41.76 28.32
C MET A 303 -1.13 43.26 28.21
N PHE A 304 -1.55 43.76 27.04
CA PHE A 304 -1.81 45.20 26.84
C PHE A 304 -3.14 45.69 27.44
N THR A 305 -4.12 44.81 27.60
CA THR A 305 -5.44 45.16 28.17
C THR A 305 -5.54 44.96 29.69
N GLY A 306 -4.60 44.24 30.31
CA GLY A 306 -4.56 44.00 31.74
C GLY A 306 -5.61 42.98 32.23
N LEU A 307 -6.01 42.04 31.37
CA LEU A 307 -7.02 40.98 31.60
C LEU A 307 -6.41 39.60 31.85
#